data_AF-A0A524KI08-F1
#
_entry.id   AF-A0A524KI08-F1
#
_cell.length_a   1.000
_cell.length_b   1.000
_cell.length_c   1.000
_cell.angle_alpha   90.00
_cell.angle_beta   90.00
_cell.angle_gamma   90.00
#
_symmetry.space_group_name_H-M   'P 1'
#
loop_
_entity.id
_entity.type
_entity.pdbx_description
1 polymer ?
#
loop_
_entity_poly.entity_id
_entity_poly.type
_entity_poly.pdbx_seq_one_letter_code
_entity_poly.pdbx_strand_id
1 'polypeptide(L)'
;FGGSALFAASYYIVQRTCHVRLFSDRLAGFTFWGWQLVILLAAISLPLGVTSSKEYAELEWPIDVLIAIVWVVYGVVFFGTLAKRRIRHIYVANWFFAAYIITIAVLHIVNSAAVPVTWTKSYPIYAGTVDAMVQWWYGHNAVGFFLTAGFLGMMYYFVPKQAGRPVYSYRLSVVHFWSLISIYMWAGPHHLHYTSLPDWAQSLGMVFSLILIAPSWGGMINGIMTMSGAWGKLRTDPIMKFLIVSLSFYGMSTFEGPMMSIRTVNALSHYTDWTIGHVHSGALGWVAMISIGSLYILIPRLYGRREMYSTRLIDLHFWIMTIGIVLYVAAMWIAGVMQGLMWRATNADGTLTYSFVESLSATYPFYAIRLLGGVLILAGMFVMAWNVYRTVAQRADMLDVAIPQPAAQPA
;
A
#
# COMPACT_ATOMS: atom_id res chain seq x y z
N PHE A 1 -7.60 4.02 4.95
CA PHE A 1 -8.27 3.14 3.96
C PHE A 1 -7.55 1.81 3.74
N GLY A 2 -6.22 1.80 3.48
CA GLY A 2 -5.47 0.59 3.15
C GLY A 2 -5.59 -0.53 4.18
N GLY A 3 -5.55 -0.21 5.48
CA GLY A 3 -5.73 -1.20 6.54
C GLY A 3 -7.06 -1.94 6.45
N SER A 4 -8.17 -1.22 6.28
CA SER A 4 -9.50 -1.84 6.13
C SER A 4 -9.58 -2.72 4.87
N ALA A 5 -8.93 -2.32 3.77
CA ALA A 5 -8.84 -3.15 2.57
C ALA A 5 -8.05 -4.45 2.83
N LEU A 6 -6.93 -4.37 3.57
CA LEU A 6 -6.13 -5.53 3.95
C LEU A 6 -6.88 -6.46 4.91
N PHE A 7 -7.58 -5.94 5.92
CA PHE A 7 -8.44 -6.75 6.80
C PHE A 7 -9.49 -7.52 5.99
N ALA A 8 -10.21 -6.82 5.11
CA ALA A 8 -11.25 -7.45 4.29
C ALA A 8 -10.68 -8.53 3.36
N ALA A 9 -9.57 -8.23 2.66
CA ALA A 9 -8.97 -9.17 1.73
C ALA A 9 -8.27 -10.33 2.43
N SER A 10 -7.47 -10.09 3.46
CA SER A 10 -6.75 -11.16 4.16
C SER A 10 -7.71 -12.17 4.79
N TYR A 11 -8.77 -11.71 5.47
CA TYR A 11 -9.79 -12.61 6.03
C TYR A 11 -10.52 -13.41 4.95
N TYR A 12 -10.89 -12.77 3.85
CA TYR A 12 -11.53 -13.46 2.73
C TYR A 12 -10.62 -14.50 2.06
N ILE A 13 -9.35 -14.14 1.85
CA ILE A 13 -8.36 -14.93 1.13
C ILE A 13 -7.90 -16.11 1.97
N VAL A 14 -7.55 -15.88 3.24
CA VAL A 14 -7.03 -16.94 4.13
C VAL A 14 -8.06 -18.05 4.31
N GLN A 15 -9.35 -17.70 4.45
CA GLN A 15 -10.43 -18.68 4.55
C GLN A 15 -10.54 -19.56 3.30
N ARG A 16 -10.52 -18.96 2.12
CA ARG A 16 -10.72 -19.68 0.84
C ARG A 16 -9.50 -20.48 0.42
N THR A 17 -8.32 -19.95 0.66
CA THR A 17 -7.07 -20.65 0.34
C THR A 17 -6.81 -21.78 1.33
N CYS A 18 -7.29 -21.69 2.57
CA CYS A 18 -7.12 -22.76 3.57
C CYS A 18 -8.32 -23.71 3.69
N HIS A 19 -9.43 -23.40 3.00
CA HIS A 19 -10.69 -24.15 3.04
C HIS A 19 -11.29 -24.30 4.45
N VAL A 20 -11.23 -23.23 5.24
CA VAL A 20 -11.75 -23.20 6.62
C VAL A 20 -12.39 -21.85 6.94
N ARG A 21 -13.28 -21.84 7.94
CA ARG A 21 -13.75 -20.59 8.57
C ARG A 21 -12.60 -19.90 9.30
N LEU A 22 -12.72 -18.59 9.56
CA LEU A 22 -11.76 -17.88 10.41
C LEU A 22 -11.60 -18.59 11.76
N PHE A 23 -10.43 -18.42 12.38
CA PHE A 23 -10.10 -19.03 13.66
C PHE A 23 -11.15 -18.72 14.73
N SER A 24 -11.56 -17.46 14.84
CA SER A 24 -12.59 -17.00 15.78
C SER A 24 -13.35 -15.80 15.21
N ASP A 25 -14.66 -15.94 15.05
CA ASP A 25 -15.54 -14.87 14.57
C ASP A 25 -15.64 -13.72 15.59
N ARG A 26 -15.55 -14.02 16.90
CA ARG A 26 -15.54 -13.01 17.97
C ARG A 26 -14.29 -12.14 17.93
N LEU A 27 -13.11 -12.78 17.77
CA LEU A 27 -11.85 -12.04 17.66
C LEU A 27 -11.77 -11.25 16.35
N ALA A 28 -12.28 -11.78 15.24
CA ALA A 28 -12.41 -11.01 14.01
C ALA A 28 -13.32 -9.78 14.20
N GLY A 29 -14.45 -9.93 14.90
CA GLY A 29 -15.33 -8.80 15.28
C GLY A 29 -14.63 -7.77 16.16
N PHE A 30 -13.82 -8.20 17.13
CA PHE A 30 -12.98 -7.32 17.93
C PHE A 30 -11.99 -6.52 17.06
N THR A 31 -11.30 -7.17 16.12
CA THR A 31 -10.35 -6.47 15.24
C THR A 31 -11.04 -5.44 14.34
N PHE A 32 -12.27 -5.72 13.90
CA PHE A 32 -13.06 -4.76 13.15
C PHE A 32 -13.35 -3.53 14.00
N TRP A 33 -14.05 -3.68 15.13
CA TRP A 33 -14.42 -2.52 15.96
C TRP A 33 -13.22 -1.79 16.56
N GLY A 34 -12.19 -2.53 16.96
CA GLY A 34 -10.94 -1.95 17.44
C GLY A 34 -10.25 -1.11 16.37
N TRP A 35 -10.19 -1.60 15.12
CA TRP A 35 -9.64 -0.82 14.01
C TRP A 35 -10.49 0.41 13.65
N GLN A 36 -11.83 0.29 13.71
CA GLN A 36 -12.71 1.43 13.51
C GLN A 36 -12.53 2.49 14.62
N LEU A 37 -12.31 2.05 15.88
CA LEU A 37 -12.01 2.94 16.99
C LEU A 37 -10.66 3.64 16.78
N VAL A 38 -9.62 2.94 16.33
CA VAL A 38 -8.32 3.57 15.98
C VAL A 38 -8.52 4.67 14.94
N ILE A 39 -9.26 4.41 13.86
CA ILE A 39 -9.52 5.40 12.80
C ILE A 39 -10.30 6.60 13.36
N LEU A 40 -11.30 6.35 14.20
CA LEU A 40 -12.10 7.41 14.82
C LEU A 40 -11.24 8.28 15.75
N LEU A 41 -10.39 7.65 16.57
CA LEU A 41 -9.47 8.35 17.45
C LEU A 41 -8.48 9.19 16.66
N ALA A 42 -7.92 8.67 15.56
CA ALA A 42 -7.05 9.43 14.66
C ALA A 42 -7.76 10.65 14.05
N ALA A 43 -9.01 10.48 13.59
CA ALA A 43 -9.82 11.56 13.02
C ALA A 43 -10.14 12.67 14.03
N ILE A 44 -10.14 12.36 15.33
CA ILE A 44 -10.36 13.33 16.41
C ILE A 44 -9.03 13.93 16.89
N SER A 45 -8.03 13.10 17.17
CA SER A 45 -6.79 13.52 17.84
C SER A 45 -5.90 14.39 16.95
N LEU A 46 -5.75 14.03 15.67
CA LEU A 46 -4.83 14.74 14.77
C LEU A 46 -5.27 16.19 14.51
N PRO A 47 -6.56 16.51 14.23
CA PRO A 47 -7.01 17.90 14.12
C PRO A 47 -6.92 18.70 15.43
N LEU A 48 -6.94 18.02 16.58
CA LEU A 48 -6.71 18.65 17.89
C LEU A 48 -5.22 18.94 18.17
N GLY A 49 -4.32 18.64 17.23
CA GLY A 49 -2.88 18.85 17.36
C GLY A 49 -2.18 17.79 18.22
N VAL A 50 -2.87 16.69 18.55
CA VAL A 50 -2.31 15.58 19.34
C VAL A 50 -1.52 14.67 18.39
N THR A 51 -0.21 14.90 18.33
CA THR A 51 0.70 14.15 17.45
C THR A 51 2.06 13.87 18.08
N SER A 52 2.63 12.70 17.77
CA SER A 52 4.02 12.33 18.04
C SER A 52 5.03 13.05 17.14
N SER A 53 4.57 13.72 16.07
CA SER A 53 5.37 14.34 14.99
C SER A 53 6.19 13.36 14.12
N LYS A 54 5.95 12.05 14.25
CA LYS A 54 6.57 11.02 13.43
C LYS A 54 5.67 10.63 12.25
N GLU A 55 6.19 10.73 11.03
CA GLU A 55 5.44 10.36 9.82
C GLU A 55 4.96 8.90 9.87
N TYR A 56 3.69 8.68 9.53
CA TYR A 56 2.99 7.39 9.60
C TYR A 56 2.90 6.77 11.00
N ALA A 57 3.33 7.46 12.05
CA ALA A 57 3.28 7.07 13.45
C ALA A 57 2.78 8.24 14.32
N GLU A 58 1.92 9.09 13.77
CA GLU A 58 1.55 10.37 14.34
C GLU A 58 0.70 10.24 15.61
N LEU A 59 0.03 9.11 15.81
CA LEU A 59 -0.90 8.90 16.92
C LEU A 59 -0.14 8.79 18.23
N GLU A 60 -0.71 9.31 19.30
CA GLU A 60 -0.06 9.29 20.63
C GLU A 60 -0.23 7.93 21.32
N TRP A 61 0.61 7.71 22.33
CA TRP A 61 0.86 6.39 22.94
C TRP A 61 -0.37 5.55 23.35
N PRO A 62 -1.52 6.10 23.82
CA PRO A 62 -2.67 5.24 24.14
C PRO A 62 -3.26 4.59 22.89
N ILE A 63 -3.22 5.31 21.76
CA ILE A 63 -3.70 4.80 20.48
C ILE A 63 -2.68 3.81 19.92
N ASP A 64 -1.38 4.02 20.11
CA ASP A 64 -0.36 3.05 19.74
C ASP A 64 -0.51 1.72 20.48
N VAL A 65 -0.82 1.75 21.77
CA VAL A 65 -1.12 0.54 22.55
C VAL A 65 -2.38 -0.14 22.02
N LEU A 66 -3.44 0.61 21.72
CA LEU A 66 -4.66 0.07 21.13
C LEU A 66 -4.37 -0.60 19.77
N ILE A 67 -3.59 0.05 18.90
CA ILE A 67 -3.16 -0.51 17.61
C ILE A 67 -2.43 -1.83 17.85
N ALA A 68 -1.45 -1.86 18.76
CA ALA A 68 -0.68 -3.07 19.05
C ALA A 68 -1.59 -4.22 19.51
N ILE A 69 -2.55 -3.97 20.40
CA ILE A 69 -3.51 -4.97 20.88
C ILE A 69 -4.38 -5.49 19.72
N VAL A 70 -4.98 -4.58 18.94
CA VAL A 70 -5.82 -4.93 17.78
C VAL A 70 -5.01 -5.75 16.76
N TRP A 71 -3.77 -5.37 16.53
CA TRP A 71 -2.89 -6.01 15.55
C TRP A 71 -2.42 -7.41 16.00
N VAL A 72 -2.12 -7.59 17.28
CA VAL A 72 -1.80 -8.90 17.86
C VAL A 72 -3.00 -9.83 17.75
N VAL A 73 -4.21 -9.36 18.10
CA VAL A 73 -5.43 -10.18 17.97
C VAL A 73 -5.70 -10.52 16.50
N TYR A 74 -5.47 -9.59 15.58
CA TYR A 74 -5.53 -9.85 14.15
C TYR A 74 -4.55 -10.94 13.71
N GLY A 75 -3.31 -10.88 14.18
CA GLY A 75 -2.32 -11.93 13.96
C GLY A 75 -2.80 -13.29 14.47
N VAL A 76 -3.35 -13.35 15.70
CA VAL A 76 -3.93 -14.59 16.25
C VAL A 76 -5.05 -15.14 15.37
N VAL A 77 -5.94 -14.29 14.86
CA VAL A 77 -7.01 -14.73 13.95
C VAL A 77 -6.44 -15.27 12.64
N PHE A 78 -5.49 -14.57 12.03
CA PHE A 78 -4.91 -14.95 10.75
C PHE A 78 -4.09 -16.25 10.86
N PHE A 79 -3.12 -16.30 11.78
CA PHE A 79 -2.25 -17.46 12.00
C PHE A 79 -3.01 -18.66 12.56
N GLY A 80 -3.99 -18.45 13.45
CA GLY A 80 -4.89 -19.51 13.89
C GLY A 80 -5.72 -20.10 12.74
N THR A 81 -6.06 -19.29 11.72
CA THR A 81 -6.76 -19.78 10.53
C THR A 81 -5.82 -20.60 9.64
N LEU A 82 -4.57 -20.17 9.48
CA LEU A 82 -3.54 -20.95 8.78
C LEU A 82 -3.19 -22.27 9.48
N ALA A 83 -3.21 -22.30 10.81
CA ALA A 83 -2.89 -23.48 11.60
C ALA A 83 -3.90 -24.60 11.40
N LYS A 84 -5.19 -24.27 11.25
CA LYS A 84 -6.27 -25.25 11.05
C LYS A 84 -6.61 -25.55 9.58
N ARG A 85 -5.77 -25.12 8.64
CA ARG A 85 -5.99 -25.31 7.20
C ARG A 85 -6.20 -26.80 6.83
N ARG A 86 -6.98 -27.05 5.79
CA ARG A 86 -7.20 -28.41 5.26
C ARG A 86 -6.18 -28.85 4.21
N ILE A 87 -5.48 -27.89 3.61
CA ILE A 87 -4.47 -28.16 2.57
C ILE A 87 -3.06 -28.16 3.18
N ARG A 88 -2.17 -29.04 2.70
CA ARG A 88 -0.79 -29.13 3.22
C ARG A 88 0.00 -27.84 2.99
N HIS A 89 -0.02 -27.34 1.76
CA HIS A 89 0.72 -26.15 1.35
C HIS A 89 -0.02 -24.87 1.74
N ILE A 90 0.72 -23.84 2.12
CA ILE A 90 0.19 -22.48 2.32
C ILE A 90 0.34 -21.73 1.00
N TYR A 91 -0.76 -21.15 0.51
CA TYR A 91 -0.75 -20.36 -0.72
C TYR A 91 0.12 -19.10 -0.58
N VAL A 92 0.80 -18.70 -1.66
CA VAL A 92 1.79 -17.60 -1.67
C VAL A 92 1.19 -16.28 -1.17
N ALA A 93 -0.08 -15.98 -1.47
CA ALA A 93 -0.74 -14.79 -0.93
C ALA A 93 -0.66 -14.72 0.61
N ASN A 94 -0.78 -15.87 1.28
CA ASN A 94 -0.71 -15.93 2.73
C ASN A 94 0.73 -15.81 3.26
N TRP A 95 1.76 -16.06 2.46
CA TRP A 95 3.15 -15.77 2.84
C TRP A 95 3.34 -14.27 2.96
N PHE A 96 2.87 -13.52 1.95
CA PHE A 96 2.88 -12.07 1.95
C PHE A 96 2.06 -11.50 3.11
N PHE A 97 0.85 -12.02 3.35
CA PHE A 97 0.07 -11.58 4.50
C PHE A 97 0.75 -11.91 5.84
N ALA A 98 1.32 -13.10 6.00
CA ALA A 98 2.05 -13.46 7.22
C ALA A 98 3.23 -12.52 7.47
N ALA A 99 4.04 -12.25 6.44
CA ALA A 99 5.18 -11.34 6.53
C ALA A 99 4.72 -9.93 6.89
N TYR A 100 3.66 -9.43 6.25
CA TYR A 100 3.09 -8.11 6.55
C TYR A 100 2.62 -8.00 8.01
N ILE A 101 1.88 -8.99 8.51
CA ILE A 101 1.33 -8.97 9.87
C ILE A 101 2.46 -8.92 10.90
N ILE A 102 3.44 -9.82 10.77
CA ILE A 102 4.56 -9.93 11.71
C ILE A 102 5.40 -8.65 11.67
N THR A 103 5.83 -8.25 10.48
CA THR A 103 6.74 -7.12 10.34
C THR A 103 6.11 -5.82 10.80
N ILE A 104 4.84 -5.55 10.47
CA ILE A 104 4.16 -4.33 10.94
C ILE A 104 4.02 -4.31 12.46
N ALA A 105 3.79 -5.45 13.11
CA ALA A 105 3.76 -5.51 14.58
C ALA A 105 5.11 -5.09 15.17
N VAL A 106 6.22 -5.63 14.64
CA VAL A 106 7.58 -5.30 15.08
C VAL A 106 7.90 -3.83 14.84
N LEU A 107 7.61 -3.33 13.63
CA LEU A 107 7.85 -1.93 13.24
C LEU A 107 7.10 -0.96 14.16
N HIS A 108 5.81 -1.21 14.38
CA HIS A 108 4.95 -0.39 15.24
C HIS A 108 5.50 -0.33 16.66
N ILE A 109 5.77 -1.49 17.28
CA ILE A 109 6.24 -1.55 18.67
C ILE A 109 7.58 -0.83 18.83
N VAL A 110 8.52 -1.01 17.89
CA VAL A 110 9.86 -0.43 17.99
C VAL A 110 9.84 1.08 17.77
N ASN A 111 9.11 1.59 16.77
CA ASN A 111 9.10 3.03 16.46
C ASN A 111 8.25 3.86 17.43
N SER A 112 7.16 3.28 17.94
CA SER A 112 6.28 3.90 18.94
C SER A 112 6.79 3.80 20.37
N ALA A 113 8.01 3.28 20.58
CA ALA A 113 8.62 3.29 21.89
C ALA A 113 8.86 4.74 22.34
N ALA A 114 8.11 5.16 23.36
CA ALA A 114 8.09 6.53 23.86
C ALA A 114 7.84 6.56 25.37
N VAL A 115 8.29 7.61 26.04
CA VAL A 115 7.98 7.89 27.45
C VAL A 115 6.72 8.74 27.52
N PRO A 116 5.60 8.23 28.08
CA PRO A 116 4.40 9.01 28.30
C PRO A 116 4.65 10.15 29.30
N VAL A 117 4.21 11.37 28.95
CA VAL A 117 4.22 12.53 29.86
C VAL A 117 2.80 12.84 30.31
N THR A 118 1.84 12.78 29.39
CA THR A 118 0.41 12.92 29.67
C THR A 118 -0.37 11.92 28.81
N TRP A 119 -1.69 11.84 28.98
CA TRP A 119 -2.56 11.01 28.11
C TRP A 119 -2.53 11.39 26.63
N THR A 120 -2.13 12.61 26.30
CA THR A 120 -2.10 13.12 24.92
C THR A 120 -0.69 13.54 24.51
N LYS A 121 0.34 13.13 25.26
CA LYS A 121 1.72 13.48 24.93
C LYS A 121 2.73 12.44 25.42
N SER A 122 3.63 12.07 24.52
CA SER A 122 4.81 11.28 24.80
C SER A 122 6.03 11.84 24.06
N TYR A 123 7.22 11.42 24.48
CA TYR A 123 8.49 11.70 23.80
C TYR A 123 9.16 10.40 23.37
N PRO A 124 9.64 10.29 22.11
CA PRO A 124 10.35 9.09 21.64
C PRO A 124 11.53 8.72 22.54
N ILE A 125 11.81 7.42 22.70
CA ILE A 125 13.00 6.98 23.44
C ILE A 125 14.31 7.23 22.69
N TYR A 126 14.22 7.46 21.38
CA TYR A 126 15.36 7.75 20.51
C TYR A 126 15.46 9.26 20.26
N ALA A 127 16.64 9.74 19.86
CA ALA A 127 16.84 11.14 19.49
C ALA A 127 17.78 11.28 18.28
N GLY A 128 17.70 12.43 17.62
CA GLY A 128 18.60 12.83 16.53
C GLY A 128 18.69 11.79 15.42
N THR A 129 19.90 11.48 14.99
CA THR A 129 20.18 10.54 13.90
C THR A 129 19.67 9.12 14.15
N VAL A 130 19.66 8.68 15.41
CA VAL A 130 19.13 7.35 15.77
C VAL A 130 17.62 7.34 15.59
N ASP A 131 16.93 8.39 16.04
CA ASP A 131 15.49 8.51 15.85
C ASP A 131 15.13 8.59 14.37
N ALA A 132 15.89 9.36 13.57
CA ALA A 132 15.72 9.42 12.13
C ALA A 132 15.85 8.03 11.48
N MET A 133 16.85 7.24 11.89
CA MET A 133 17.06 5.90 11.35
C MET A 133 15.93 4.94 11.73
N VAL A 134 15.50 4.93 13.00
CA VAL A 134 14.35 4.12 13.45
C VAL A 134 13.07 4.55 12.74
N GLN A 135 12.86 5.86 12.61
CA GLN A 135 11.71 6.45 11.94
C GLN A 135 11.62 6.05 10.47
N TRP A 136 12.71 6.06 9.72
CA TRP A 136 12.67 5.70 8.30
C TRP A 136 12.86 4.21 8.03
N TRP A 137 13.47 3.46 8.95
CA TRP A 137 13.29 2.02 9.00
C TRP A 137 11.81 1.65 9.16
N TYR A 138 11.10 2.32 10.06
CA TYR A 138 9.65 2.20 10.21
C TYR A 138 8.90 2.65 8.97
N GLY A 139 9.04 3.90 8.55
CA GLY A 139 8.25 4.53 7.50
C GLY A 139 8.41 3.81 6.15
N HIS A 140 9.65 3.44 5.79
CA HIS A 140 9.87 2.70 4.55
C HIS A 140 9.28 1.28 4.62
N ASN A 141 9.46 0.57 5.73
CA ASN A 141 8.89 -0.77 5.84
C ASN A 141 7.38 -0.75 6.12
N ALA A 142 6.81 0.36 6.58
CA ALA A 142 5.36 0.56 6.57
C ALA A 142 4.86 0.52 5.12
N VAL A 143 5.46 1.26 4.18
CA VAL A 143 5.08 1.15 2.76
C VAL A 143 5.48 -0.21 2.16
N GLY A 144 6.59 -0.81 2.59
CA GLY A 144 7.08 -2.10 2.09
C GLY A 144 6.26 -3.32 2.50
N PHE A 145 5.79 -3.35 3.74
CA PHE A 145 5.02 -4.48 4.25
C PHE A 145 3.54 -4.18 4.23
N PHE A 146 3.11 -3.02 4.74
CA PHE A 146 1.71 -2.64 4.73
C PHE A 146 1.23 -2.39 3.31
N LEU A 147 1.88 -1.51 2.54
CA LEU A 147 1.39 -1.07 1.22
C LEU A 147 1.91 -1.89 0.04
N THR A 148 2.96 -2.69 0.21
CA THR A 148 3.50 -3.55 -0.84
C THR A 148 3.23 -5.02 -0.54
N ALA A 149 3.80 -5.61 0.51
CA ALA A 149 3.63 -7.04 0.80
C ALA A 149 2.15 -7.43 0.97
N GLY A 150 1.39 -6.73 1.84
CA GLY A 150 -0.03 -7.01 2.04
C GLY A 150 -0.85 -6.94 0.75
N PHE A 151 -0.56 -5.97 -0.12
CA PHE A 151 -1.26 -5.76 -1.39
C PHE A 151 -0.79 -6.73 -2.48
N LEU A 152 0.45 -7.21 -2.42
CA LEU A 152 0.90 -8.35 -3.23
C LEU A 152 0.12 -9.62 -2.84
N GLY A 153 -0.23 -9.79 -1.56
CA GLY A 153 -1.17 -10.82 -1.11
C GLY A 153 -2.53 -10.73 -1.83
N MET A 154 -3.07 -9.51 -1.97
CA MET A 154 -4.29 -9.28 -2.75
C MET A 154 -4.08 -9.63 -4.23
N MET A 155 -2.99 -9.18 -4.84
CA MET A 155 -2.65 -9.47 -6.24
C MET A 155 -2.58 -10.97 -6.50
N TYR A 156 -1.84 -11.73 -5.68
CA TYR A 156 -1.69 -13.18 -5.82
C TYR A 156 -3.00 -13.94 -5.73
N TYR A 157 -4.05 -13.38 -5.12
CA TYR A 157 -5.35 -14.00 -5.10
C TYR A 157 -6.28 -13.49 -6.21
N PHE A 158 -6.45 -12.18 -6.32
CA PHE A 158 -7.48 -11.58 -7.16
C PHE A 158 -7.13 -11.57 -8.65
N VAL A 159 -5.85 -11.39 -9.01
CA VAL A 159 -5.42 -11.43 -10.42
C VAL A 159 -5.69 -12.78 -11.06
N PRO A 160 -5.14 -13.92 -10.58
CA PRO A 160 -5.42 -15.21 -11.19
C PRO A 160 -6.91 -15.56 -11.14
N LYS A 161 -7.61 -15.18 -10.06
CA LYS A 161 -9.04 -15.48 -9.89
C LYS A 161 -9.91 -14.76 -10.92
N GLN A 162 -9.64 -13.48 -11.19
CA GLN A 162 -10.38 -12.70 -12.19
C GLN A 162 -9.94 -13.05 -13.61
N ALA A 163 -8.64 -13.34 -13.80
CA ALA A 163 -8.08 -13.79 -15.06
C ALA A 163 -8.63 -15.16 -15.47
N GLY A 164 -8.99 -16.01 -14.51
CA GLY A 164 -9.33 -17.42 -14.78
C GLY A 164 -8.09 -18.17 -15.29
N ARG A 165 -6.92 -17.81 -14.77
CA ARG A 165 -5.62 -18.35 -15.19
C ARG A 165 -4.83 -18.80 -13.97
N PRO A 166 -4.01 -19.85 -14.08
CA PRO A 166 -3.06 -20.21 -13.02
C PRO A 166 -2.01 -19.10 -12.87
N VAL A 167 -1.45 -18.97 -11.67
CA VAL A 167 -0.31 -18.08 -11.43
C VAL A 167 0.85 -18.49 -12.35
N TYR A 168 1.47 -17.50 -12.99
CA TYR A 168 2.49 -17.72 -14.01
C TYR A 168 3.69 -18.56 -13.53
N SER A 169 4.36 -18.15 -12.45
CA SER A 169 5.58 -18.83 -11.99
C SER A 169 5.67 -18.95 -10.48
N TYR A 170 5.53 -20.18 -9.98
CA TYR A 170 5.74 -20.49 -8.56
C TYR A 170 7.19 -20.26 -8.13
N ARG A 171 8.18 -20.57 -8.97
CA ARG A 171 9.60 -20.33 -8.65
C ARG A 171 9.86 -18.83 -8.47
N LEU A 172 9.28 -18.01 -9.34
CA LEU A 172 9.36 -16.56 -9.20
C LEU A 172 8.63 -16.09 -7.92
N SER A 173 7.51 -16.72 -7.55
CA SER A 173 6.85 -16.45 -6.27
C SER A 173 7.78 -16.67 -5.08
N VAL A 174 8.51 -17.79 -5.06
CA VAL A 174 9.48 -18.10 -3.99
C VAL A 174 10.62 -17.10 -3.97
N VAL A 175 11.29 -16.90 -5.12
CA VAL A 175 12.46 -16.02 -5.20
C VAL A 175 12.07 -14.60 -4.82
N HIS A 176 11.05 -14.04 -5.46
CA HIS A 176 10.66 -12.65 -5.20
C HIS A 176 10.11 -12.46 -3.78
N PHE A 177 9.39 -13.43 -3.21
CA PHE A 177 8.93 -13.32 -1.82
C PHE A 177 10.11 -13.17 -0.86
N TRP A 178 11.03 -14.14 -0.84
CA TRP A 178 12.13 -14.17 0.12
C TRP A 178 13.11 -13.01 -0.06
N SER A 179 13.44 -12.69 -1.30
CA SER A 179 14.33 -11.56 -1.58
C SER A 179 13.63 -10.23 -1.25
N LEU A 180 12.35 -10.04 -1.57
CA LEU A 180 11.62 -8.83 -1.20
C LEU A 180 11.62 -8.63 0.32
N ILE A 181 11.12 -9.60 1.10
CA ILE A 181 10.95 -9.43 2.55
C ILE A 181 12.28 -9.24 3.29
N SER A 182 13.38 -9.78 2.77
CA SER A 182 14.70 -9.66 3.40
C SER A 182 15.37 -8.33 3.05
N ILE A 183 15.25 -7.89 1.80
CA ILE A 183 15.93 -6.69 1.27
C ILE A 183 15.21 -5.42 1.70
N TYR A 184 13.87 -5.41 1.71
CA TYR A 184 13.08 -4.20 2.03
C TYR A 184 13.47 -3.60 3.39
N MET A 185 13.87 -4.45 4.34
CA MET A 185 14.26 -4.05 5.69
C MET A 185 15.45 -3.08 5.74
N TRP A 186 16.28 -3.08 4.69
CA TRP A 186 17.50 -2.29 4.59
C TRP A 186 17.33 -0.94 3.89
N ALA A 187 16.20 -0.72 3.22
CA ALA A 187 16.02 0.44 2.34
C ALA A 187 15.65 1.74 3.09
N GLY A 188 15.40 1.68 4.40
CA GLY A 188 15.10 2.87 5.23
C GLY A 188 16.05 4.09 5.05
N PRO A 189 17.38 3.93 5.04
CA PRO A 189 18.33 5.04 4.91
C PRO A 189 18.22 5.84 3.62
N HIS A 190 17.50 5.38 2.59
CA HIS A 190 17.33 6.14 1.35
C HIS A 190 16.48 7.42 1.51
N HIS A 191 15.80 7.55 2.66
CA HIS A 191 15.09 8.76 3.06
C HIS A 191 16.02 9.78 3.73
N LEU A 192 17.27 9.40 3.99
CA LEU A 192 18.21 10.12 4.84
C LEU A 192 19.52 10.43 4.11
N HIS A 193 19.49 10.49 2.78
CA HIS A 193 20.66 10.86 2.00
C HIS A 193 21.06 12.31 2.22
N TYR A 194 22.38 12.54 2.35
CA TYR A 194 22.96 13.86 2.62
C TYR A 194 22.39 14.54 3.88
N THR A 195 21.97 13.74 4.87
CA THR A 195 21.56 14.19 6.20
C THR A 195 22.68 13.94 7.22
N SER A 196 22.37 14.12 8.52
CA SER A 196 23.27 13.76 9.62
C SER A 196 23.46 12.25 9.83
N LEU A 197 22.76 11.39 9.07
CA LEU A 197 22.98 9.94 9.11
C LEU A 197 24.39 9.57 8.61
N PRO A 198 25.12 8.66 9.26
CA PRO A 198 26.45 8.26 8.79
C PRO A 198 26.44 7.73 7.36
N ASP A 199 27.49 8.06 6.60
CA ASP A 199 27.61 7.71 5.19
C ASP A 199 27.51 6.21 4.93
N TRP A 200 28.04 5.36 5.81
CA TRP A 200 27.96 3.91 5.63
C TRP A 200 26.50 3.42 5.63
N ALA A 201 25.65 3.98 6.50
CA ALA A 201 24.24 3.61 6.60
C ALA A 201 23.46 4.10 5.38
N GLN A 202 23.73 5.33 4.93
CA GLN A 202 23.18 5.86 3.69
C GLN A 202 23.54 4.98 2.49
N SER A 203 24.81 4.55 2.37
CA SER A 203 25.27 3.67 1.28
C SER A 203 24.58 2.32 1.30
N LEU A 204 24.37 1.72 2.47
CA LEU A 204 23.60 0.47 2.59
C LEU A 204 22.17 0.66 2.09
N GLY A 205 21.49 1.72 2.50
CA GLY A 205 20.14 2.03 2.02
C GLY A 205 20.08 2.14 0.51
N MET A 206 20.99 2.92 -0.10
CA MET A 206 21.07 3.04 -1.56
C MET A 206 21.29 1.69 -2.26
N VAL A 207 22.28 0.90 -1.81
CA VAL A 207 22.62 -0.39 -2.44
C VAL A 207 21.45 -1.36 -2.36
N PHE A 208 20.84 -1.52 -1.18
CA PHE A 208 19.72 -2.45 -1.03
C PHE A 208 18.47 -1.96 -1.75
N SER A 209 18.21 -0.64 -1.81
CA SER A 209 17.12 -0.09 -2.63
C SER A 209 17.32 -0.36 -4.12
N LEU A 210 18.55 -0.32 -4.65
CA LEU A 210 18.84 -0.70 -6.04
C LEU A 210 18.60 -2.20 -6.29
N ILE A 211 19.05 -3.07 -5.37
CA ILE A 211 18.79 -4.50 -5.48
C ILE A 211 17.29 -4.79 -5.41
N LEU A 212 16.51 -3.99 -4.66
CA LEU A 212 15.08 -4.14 -4.46
C LEU A 212 14.24 -4.02 -5.74
N ILE A 213 14.79 -3.49 -6.85
CA ILE A 213 14.13 -3.49 -8.17
C ILE A 213 13.74 -4.92 -8.56
N ALA A 214 14.71 -5.86 -8.51
CA ALA A 214 14.53 -7.22 -8.99
C ALA A 214 13.39 -7.98 -8.27
N PRO A 215 13.35 -8.06 -6.92
CA PRO A 215 12.24 -8.71 -6.23
C PRO A 215 10.92 -7.96 -6.37
N SER A 216 10.94 -6.63 -6.43
CA SER A 216 9.71 -5.86 -6.61
C SER A 216 9.09 -6.16 -7.96
N TRP A 217 9.87 -6.07 -9.04
CA TRP A 217 9.41 -6.41 -10.39
C TRP A 217 9.07 -7.89 -10.55
N GLY A 218 9.68 -8.78 -9.77
CA GLY A 218 9.24 -10.18 -9.70
C GLY A 218 7.75 -10.31 -9.38
N GLY A 219 7.20 -9.45 -8.51
CA GLY A 219 5.76 -9.38 -8.22
C GLY A 219 4.94 -8.88 -9.41
N MET A 220 5.41 -7.80 -10.07
CA MET A 220 4.76 -7.24 -11.26
C MET A 220 4.72 -8.29 -12.39
N ILE A 221 5.86 -8.89 -12.70
CA ILE A 221 6.01 -9.87 -13.77
C ILE A 221 5.10 -11.08 -13.49
N ASN A 222 5.07 -11.58 -12.26
CA ASN A 222 4.20 -12.72 -11.92
C ASN A 222 2.72 -12.37 -12.10
N GLY A 223 2.29 -11.19 -11.67
CA GLY A 223 0.92 -10.71 -11.85
C GLY A 223 0.55 -10.47 -13.32
N ILE A 224 1.39 -9.76 -14.07
CA ILE A 224 1.15 -9.43 -15.49
C ILE A 224 1.20 -10.69 -16.34
N MET A 225 2.21 -11.55 -16.19
CA MET A 225 2.34 -12.76 -17.01
C MET A 225 1.25 -13.79 -16.71
N THR A 226 0.59 -13.73 -15.55
CA THR A 226 -0.62 -14.52 -15.25
C THR A 226 -1.77 -14.18 -16.21
N MET A 227 -1.77 -12.99 -16.81
CA MET A 227 -2.74 -12.59 -17.85
C MET A 227 -2.40 -13.09 -19.25
N SER A 228 -1.26 -13.75 -19.46
CA SER A 228 -0.88 -14.27 -20.77
C SER A 228 -1.97 -15.19 -21.34
N GLY A 229 -2.46 -14.85 -22.53
CA GLY A 229 -3.61 -15.52 -23.17
C GLY A 229 -4.99 -15.10 -22.65
N ALA A 230 -5.09 -14.18 -21.68
CA ALA A 230 -6.34 -13.60 -21.17
C ALA A 230 -6.44 -12.09 -21.43
N TRP A 231 -5.51 -11.49 -22.18
CA TRP A 231 -5.46 -10.05 -22.49
C TRP A 231 -6.75 -9.49 -23.11
N GLY A 232 -7.51 -10.32 -23.84
CA GLY A 232 -8.82 -9.93 -24.36
C GLY A 232 -9.81 -9.47 -23.27
N LYS A 233 -9.66 -9.94 -22.03
CA LYS A 233 -10.47 -9.51 -20.88
C LYS A 233 -10.31 -8.04 -20.54
N LEU A 234 -9.20 -7.39 -20.90
CA LEU A 234 -9.07 -5.94 -20.67
C LEU A 234 -10.09 -5.11 -21.45
N ARG A 235 -10.67 -5.66 -22.53
CA ARG A 235 -11.71 -4.97 -23.30
C ARG A 235 -13.10 -5.18 -22.72
N THR A 236 -13.33 -6.27 -21.99
CA THR A 236 -14.66 -6.72 -21.57
C THR A 236 -14.89 -6.66 -20.06
N ASP A 237 -13.82 -6.68 -19.27
CA ASP A 237 -13.86 -6.70 -17.81
C ASP A 237 -13.12 -5.47 -17.23
N PRO A 238 -13.85 -4.43 -16.78
CA PRO A 238 -13.24 -3.24 -16.23
C PRO A 238 -12.56 -3.48 -14.88
N ILE A 239 -12.92 -4.54 -14.14
CA ILE A 239 -12.20 -4.94 -12.92
C ILE A 239 -10.78 -5.36 -13.29
N MET A 240 -10.61 -6.08 -14.40
CA MET A 240 -9.29 -6.47 -14.88
C MET A 240 -8.43 -5.24 -15.23
N LYS A 241 -9.04 -4.16 -15.76
CA LYS A 241 -8.32 -2.91 -16.01
C LYS A 241 -7.73 -2.33 -14.73
N PHE A 242 -8.49 -2.29 -13.63
CA PHE A 242 -7.99 -1.89 -12.31
C PHE A 242 -6.79 -2.73 -11.89
N LEU A 243 -6.92 -4.06 -11.93
CA LEU A 243 -5.85 -4.96 -11.45
C LEU A 243 -4.56 -4.82 -12.27
N ILE A 244 -4.65 -4.65 -13.59
CA ILE A 244 -3.46 -4.57 -14.46
C ILE A 244 -2.83 -3.18 -14.45
N VAL A 245 -3.62 -2.11 -14.51
CA VAL A 245 -3.09 -0.75 -14.33
C VAL A 245 -2.45 -0.60 -12.95
N SER A 246 -3.02 -1.26 -11.93
CA SER A 246 -2.40 -1.35 -10.62
C SER A 246 -0.99 -1.91 -10.68
N LEU A 247 -0.80 -3.04 -11.36
CA LEU A 247 0.51 -3.66 -11.50
C LEU A 247 1.49 -2.80 -12.32
N SER A 248 0.99 -2.06 -13.31
CA SER A 248 1.82 -1.11 -14.07
C SER A 248 2.35 0.03 -13.18
N PHE A 249 1.49 0.65 -12.36
CA PHE A 249 1.92 1.69 -11.41
C PHE A 249 2.80 1.14 -10.30
N TYR A 250 2.57 -0.11 -9.88
CA TYR A 250 3.47 -0.81 -8.97
C TYR A 250 4.86 -0.99 -9.57
N GLY A 251 4.98 -1.48 -10.81
CA GLY A 251 6.25 -1.60 -11.50
C GLY A 251 6.96 -0.26 -11.70
N MET A 252 6.20 0.75 -12.09
CA MET A 252 6.67 2.12 -12.26
C MET A 252 7.21 2.71 -10.96
N SER A 253 6.44 2.70 -9.88
CA SER A 253 6.86 3.25 -8.57
C SER A 253 8.00 2.44 -7.95
N THR A 254 8.00 1.11 -8.10
CA THR A 254 9.11 0.25 -7.63
C THR A 254 10.34 0.26 -8.54
N PHE A 255 10.29 0.99 -9.65
CA PHE A 255 11.47 1.40 -10.41
C PHE A 255 11.91 2.81 -10.01
N GLU A 256 10.96 3.75 -9.94
CA GLU A 256 11.21 5.14 -9.54
C GLU A 256 11.86 5.24 -8.16
N GLY A 257 11.36 4.51 -7.16
CA GLY A 257 11.90 4.54 -5.79
C GLY A 257 13.39 4.20 -5.74
N PRO A 258 13.82 3.06 -6.31
CA PRO A 258 15.24 2.73 -6.46
C PRO A 258 16.05 3.80 -7.22
N MET A 259 15.50 4.42 -8.26
CA MET A 259 16.19 5.53 -8.93
C MET A 259 16.36 6.73 -8.00
N MET A 260 15.33 7.09 -7.23
CA MET A 260 15.37 8.17 -6.23
C MET A 260 16.23 7.82 -5.00
N SER A 261 16.57 6.54 -4.79
CA SER A 261 17.52 6.10 -3.75
C SER A 261 18.98 6.27 -4.17
N ILE A 262 19.25 6.57 -5.44
CA ILE A 262 20.61 6.94 -5.86
C ILE A 262 20.90 8.32 -5.31
N ARG A 263 21.96 8.47 -4.50
CA ARG A 263 22.33 9.73 -3.85
C ARG A 263 22.23 10.94 -4.78
N THR A 264 22.80 10.87 -5.99
CA THR A 264 22.78 11.97 -6.96
C THR A 264 21.37 12.36 -7.43
N VAL A 265 20.47 11.39 -7.57
CA VAL A 265 19.07 11.65 -7.89
C VAL A 265 18.35 12.20 -6.66
N ASN A 266 18.62 11.64 -5.49
CA ASN A 266 18.05 12.09 -4.22
C ASN A 266 18.42 13.54 -3.91
N ALA A 267 19.64 13.98 -4.25
CA ALA A 267 20.05 15.38 -4.11
C ALA A 267 19.17 16.37 -4.89
N LEU A 268 18.39 15.90 -5.87
CA LEU A 268 17.38 16.68 -6.58
C LEU A 268 15.96 16.40 -6.07
N SER A 269 15.63 15.14 -5.77
CA SER A 269 14.26 14.73 -5.43
C SER A 269 13.89 14.93 -3.96
N HIS A 270 14.87 15.00 -3.06
CA HIS A 270 14.64 15.15 -1.62
C HIS A 270 14.03 16.51 -1.31
N TYR A 271 13.06 16.53 -0.39
CA TYR A 271 12.24 17.70 -0.04
C TYR A 271 11.41 18.34 -1.16
N THR A 272 11.43 17.81 -2.38
CA THR A 272 10.60 18.32 -3.48
C THR A 272 9.30 17.53 -3.63
N ASP A 273 8.36 18.08 -4.40
CA ASP A 273 7.11 17.44 -4.80
C ASP A 273 7.32 16.15 -5.60
N TRP A 274 8.56 15.84 -6.06
CA TRP A 274 8.83 14.55 -6.68
C TRP A 274 8.57 13.40 -5.69
N THR A 275 8.94 13.57 -4.42
CA THR A 275 8.62 12.59 -3.37
C THR A 275 7.11 12.39 -3.25
N ILE A 276 6.32 13.47 -3.35
CA ILE A 276 4.86 13.40 -3.33
C ILE A 276 4.30 12.70 -4.58
N GLY A 277 4.89 12.95 -5.75
CA GLY A 277 4.57 12.26 -7.00
C GLY A 277 4.82 10.76 -6.91
N HIS A 278 5.97 10.36 -6.38
CA HIS A 278 6.33 8.97 -6.13
C HIS A 278 5.37 8.29 -5.14
N VAL A 279 5.08 8.95 -4.01
CA VAL A 279 4.14 8.43 -3.02
C VAL A 279 2.76 8.21 -3.64
N HIS A 280 2.25 9.16 -4.44
CA HIS A 280 0.91 9.04 -5.03
C HIS A 280 0.86 8.14 -6.27
N SER A 281 1.97 7.95 -7.00
CA SER A 281 2.06 6.93 -8.05
C SER A 281 1.88 5.52 -7.44
N GLY A 282 2.51 5.25 -6.30
CA GLY A 282 2.31 4.01 -5.54
C GLY A 282 0.96 3.94 -4.80
N ALA A 283 0.58 4.98 -4.06
CA ALA A 283 -0.62 4.97 -3.23
C ALA A 283 -1.92 4.96 -4.04
N LEU A 284 -2.02 5.77 -5.09
CA LEU A 284 -3.22 5.85 -5.91
C LEU A 284 -3.15 4.83 -7.06
N GLY A 285 -2.02 4.81 -7.75
CA GLY A 285 -1.80 3.95 -8.92
C GLY A 285 -1.72 2.47 -8.57
N TRP A 286 -1.08 2.08 -7.47
CA TRP A 286 -0.98 0.68 -7.03
C TRP A 286 -2.00 0.37 -5.92
N VAL A 287 -1.82 0.91 -4.72
CA VAL A 287 -2.57 0.50 -3.51
C VAL A 287 -4.07 0.67 -3.68
N ALA A 288 -4.52 1.84 -4.14
CA ALA A 288 -5.94 2.11 -4.33
C ALA A 288 -6.52 1.29 -5.49
N MET A 289 -5.84 1.21 -6.64
CA MET A 289 -6.31 0.45 -7.81
C MET A 289 -6.49 -1.06 -7.52
N ILE A 290 -5.50 -1.73 -6.91
CA ILE A 290 -5.64 -3.16 -6.55
C ILE A 290 -6.73 -3.34 -5.49
N SER A 291 -6.87 -2.41 -4.54
CA SER A 291 -7.95 -2.45 -3.54
C SER A 291 -9.31 -2.40 -4.19
N ILE A 292 -9.52 -1.42 -5.08
CA ILE A 292 -10.79 -1.17 -5.74
C ILE A 292 -11.16 -2.37 -6.61
N GLY A 293 -10.22 -2.86 -7.44
CA GLY A 293 -10.42 -4.07 -8.23
C GLY A 293 -10.75 -5.28 -7.36
N SER A 294 -10.01 -5.49 -6.27
CA SER A 294 -10.26 -6.57 -5.31
C SER A 294 -11.64 -6.44 -4.65
N LEU A 295 -12.06 -5.24 -4.26
CA LEU A 295 -13.35 -4.98 -3.63
C LEU A 295 -14.52 -5.20 -4.59
N TYR A 296 -14.38 -4.80 -5.86
CA TYR A 296 -15.39 -5.10 -6.88
C TYR A 296 -15.58 -6.61 -7.12
N ILE A 297 -14.56 -7.42 -6.84
CA ILE A 297 -14.65 -8.88 -6.87
C ILE A 297 -15.25 -9.43 -5.57
N LEU A 298 -14.80 -8.89 -4.44
CA LEU A 298 -15.07 -9.37 -3.10
C LEU A 298 -16.51 -9.10 -2.65
N ILE A 299 -16.95 -7.84 -2.78
CA ILE A 299 -18.23 -7.34 -2.25
C ILE A 299 -19.42 -8.15 -2.76
N PRO A 300 -19.64 -8.34 -4.07
CA PRO A 300 -20.83 -9.08 -4.52
C PRO A 300 -20.84 -10.50 -3.97
N ARG A 301 -19.68 -11.17 -3.90
CA ARG A 301 -19.56 -12.53 -3.36
C ARG A 301 -19.87 -12.62 -1.86
N LEU A 302 -19.54 -11.58 -1.08
CA LEU A 302 -19.88 -11.51 0.34
C LEU A 302 -21.38 -11.33 0.57
N TYR A 303 -22.06 -10.66 -0.37
CA TYR A 303 -23.51 -10.46 -0.34
C TYR A 303 -24.29 -11.51 -1.16
N GLY A 304 -23.66 -12.65 -1.50
CA GLY A 304 -24.33 -13.75 -2.22
C GLY A 304 -24.72 -13.41 -3.65
N ARG A 305 -23.98 -12.52 -4.32
CA ARG A 305 -24.25 -12.05 -5.69
C ARG A 305 -23.18 -12.50 -6.68
N ARG A 306 -23.58 -12.60 -7.95
CA ARG A 306 -22.67 -12.94 -9.06
C ARG A 306 -21.72 -11.80 -9.39
N GLU A 307 -22.24 -10.57 -9.43
CA GLU A 307 -21.52 -9.39 -9.89
C GLU A 307 -21.99 -8.10 -9.21
N MET A 308 -21.26 -7.01 -9.43
CA MET A 308 -21.63 -5.67 -9.01
C MET A 308 -22.86 -5.16 -9.78
N TYR A 309 -23.58 -4.20 -9.20
CA TYR A 309 -24.79 -3.60 -9.78
C TYR A 309 -24.60 -3.09 -11.22
N SER A 310 -23.48 -2.43 -11.52
CA SER A 310 -23.19 -1.96 -12.88
C SER A 310 -21.70 -2.05 -13.21
N THR A 311 -21.37 -2.81 -14.25
CA THR A 311 -20.01 -2.87 -14.82
C THR A 311 -19.64 -1.58 -15.56
N ARG A 312 -20.61 -0.87 -16.15
CA ARG A 312 -20.39 0.43 -16.79
C ARG A 312 -19.91 1.49 -15.78
N LEU A 313 -20.43 1.46 -14.55
CA LEU A 313 -19.96 2.36 -13.48
C LEU A 313 -18.54 2.01 -13.02
N ILE A 314 -18.15 0.73 -13.08
CA ILE A 314 -16.76 0.32 -12.82
C ILE A 314 -15.84 0.89 -13.91
N ASP A 315 -16.25 0.80 -15.18
CA ASP A 315 -15.47 1.35 -16.29
C ASP A 315 -15.34 2.89 -16.22
N LEU A 316 -16.44 3.58 -15.87
CA LEU A 316 -16.42 5.02 -15.61
C LEU A 316 -15.47 5.37 -14.46
N HIS A 317 -15.56 4.65 -13.34
CA HIS A 317 -14.66 4.84 -12.21
C HIS A 317 -13.19 4.64 -12.62
N PHE A 318 -12.91 3.57 -13.38
CA PHE A 318 -11.55 3.29 -13.88
C PHE A 318 -10.97 4.48 -14.63
N TRP A 319 -11.71 5.06 -15.58
CA TRP A 319 -11.22 6.16 -16.40
C TRP A 319 -11.04 7.45 -15.62
N ILE A 320 -12.04 7.84 -14.82
CA ILE A 320 -11.97 9.04 -13.98
C ILE A 320 -10.75 8.94 -13.06
N MET A 321 -10.57 7.79 -12.41
CA MET A 321 -9.47 7.59 -11.46
C MET A 321 -8.11 7.56 -12.17
N THR A 322 -8.00 6.87 -13.31
CA THR A 322 -6.74 6.78 -14.06
C THR A 322 -6.30 8.16 -14.57
N ILE A 323 -7.21 8.94 -15.15
CA ILE A 323 -6.91 10.30 -15.60
C ILE A 323 -6.50 11.17 -14.40
N GLY A 324 -7.21 11.09 -13.28
CA GLY A 324 -6.88 11.83 -12.07
C GLY A 324 -5.48 11.50 -11.53
N ILE A 325 -5.08 10.22 -11.55
CA ILE A 325 -3.75 9.79 -11.12
C ILE A 325 -2.66 10.29 -12.05
N VAL A 326 -2.85 10.16 -13.37
CA VAL A 326 -1.86 10.63 -14.35
C VAL A 326 -1.65 12.14 -14.22
N LEU A 327 -2.72 12.92 -14.07
CA LEU A 327 -2.64 14.37 -13.83
C LEU A 327 -1.88 14.68 -12.53
N TYR A 328 -2.18 13.96 -11.45
CA TYR A 328 -1.52 14.15 -10.16
C TYR A 328 -0.02 13.89 -10.28
N VAL A 329 0.37 12.71 -10.78
CA VAL A 329 1.77 12.28 -10.85
C VAL A 329 2.57 13.18 -11.80
N ALA A 330 2.01 13.50 -12.97
CA ALA A 330 2.67 14.38 -13.93
C ALA A 330 2.92 15.78 -13.34
N ALA A 331 1.93 16.37 -12.65
CA ALA A 331 2.09 17.67 -12.02
C ALA A 331 3.20 17.65 -10.95
N MET A 332 3.26 16.60 -10.13
CA MET A 332 4.26 16.46 -9.07
C MET A 332 5.66 16.18 -9.58
N TRP A 333 5.82 15.45 -10.68
CA TRP A 333 7.12 15.30 -11.34
C TRP A 333 7.65 16.63 -11.88
N ILE A 334 6.80 17.39 -12.58
CA ILE A 334 7.22 18.68 -13.13
C ILE A 334 7.55 19.65 -11.98
N ALA A 335 6.68 19.74 -10.97
CA ALA A 335 6.92 20.56 -9.78
C ALA A 335 8.21 20.15 -9.06
N GLY A 336 8.41 18.86 -8.83
CA GLY A 336 9.54 18.36 -8.06
C GLY A 336 10.89 18.57 -8.75
N VAL A 337 10.98 18.27 -10.04
CA VAL A 337 12.19 18.52 -10.84
C VAL A 337 12.47 20.02 -10.91
N MET A 338 11.44 20.84 -11.14
CA MET A 338 11.58 22.29 -11.16
C MET A 338 12.08 22.85 -9.83
N GLN A 339 11.48 22.45 -8.70
CA GLN A 339 11.92 22.84 -7.36
C GLN A 339 13.38 22.48 -7.11
N GLY A 340 13.75 21.22 -7.35
CA GLY A 340 15.12 20.74 -7.17
C GLY A 340 16.12 21.52 -8.02
N LEU A 341 15.76 21.85 -9.27
CA LEU A 341 16.62 22.65 -10.16
C LEU A 341 16.71 24.11 -9.70
N MET A 342 15.60 24.73 -9.31
CA MET A 342 15.58 26.13 -8.85
C MET A 342 16.36 26.31 -7.55
N TRP A 343 16.22 25.40 -6.58
CA TRP A 343 16.87 25.52 -5.27
C TRP A 343 18.39 25.37 -5.32
N ARG A 344 18.91 24.67 -6.34
CA ARG A 344 20.35 24.48 -6.54
C ARG A 344 20.95 25.34 -7.64
N ALA A 345 20.15 26.18 -8.29
CA ALA A 345 20.60 27.02 -9.39
C ALA A 345 21.54 28.11 -8.87
N THR A 346 22.69 28.24 -9.53
CA THR A 346 23.70 29.24 -9.23
C THR A 346 24.01 30.07 -10.47
N ASN A 347 24.18 31.37 -10.28
CA ASN A 347 24.67 32.28 -11.31
C ASN A 347 26.16 32.02 -11.60
N ALA A 348 26.68 32.64 -12.67
CA ALA A 348 28.10 32.52 -13.03
C ALA A 348 29.06 33.03 -11.92
N ASP A 349 28.57 33.89 -11.03
CA ASP A 349 29.32 34.43 -9.88
C ASP A 349 29.20 33.58 -8.60
N GLY A 350 28.48 32.44 -8.66
CA GLY A 350 28.28 31.54 -7.53
C GLY A 350 27.15 31.92 -6.58
N THR A 351 26.44 33.03 -6.80
CA THR A 351 25.24 33.39 -6.02
C THR A 351 24.05 32.51 -6.40
N LEU A 352 23.09 32.29 -5.47
CA LEU A 352 21.87 31.55 -5.77
C LEU A 352 20.99 32.34 -6.75
N THR A 353 20.55 31.67 -7.83
CA THR A 353 19.78 32.30 -8.91
C THR A 353 18.35 32.67 -8.48
N TYR A 354 17.71 31.81 -7.68
CA TYR A 354 16.33 31.98 -7.27
C TYR A 354 16.21 32.06 -5.74
N SER A 355 15.36 32.96 -5.28
CA SER A 355 14.82 32.92 -3.93
C SER A 355 13.87 31.73 -3.76
N PHE A 356 13.68 31.28 -2.52
CA PHE A 356 12.70 30.23 -2.24
C PHE A 356 11.27 30.64 -2.65
N VAL A 357 10.90 31.91 -2.47
CA VAL A 357 9.56 32.43 -2.82
C VAL A 357 9.29 32.35 -4.32
N GLU A 358 10.29 32.57 -5.17
CA GLU A 358 10.15 32.38 -6.63
C GLU A 358 9.86 30.92 -6.98
N SER A 359 10.58 29.97 -6.36
CA SER A 359 10.33 28.55 -6.56
C SER A 359 8.93 28.11 -6.10
N LEU A 360 8.45 28.68 -4.98
CA LEU A 360 7.11 28.44 -4.47
C LEU A 360 6.05 28.99 -5.42
N SER A 361 6.23 30.22 -5.89
CA SER A 361 5.30 30.88 -6.83
C SER A 361 5.22 30.13 -8.15
N ALA A 362 6.36 29.65 -8.66
CA ALA A 362 6.41 28.81 -9.87
C ALA A 362 5.68 27.47 -9.70
N THR A 363 5.52 26.99 -8.46
CA THR A 363 4.88 25.70 -8.17
C THR A 363 3.34 25.76 -8.21
N TYR A 364 2.73 26.93 -8.00
CA TYR A 364 1.27 27.07 -7.86
C TYR A 364 0.42 26.47 -8.99
N PRO A 365 0.78 26.62 -10.28
CA PRO A 365 0.03 25.96 -11.36
C PRO A 365 -0.05 24.44 -11.17
N PHE A 366 1.03 23.81 -10.70
CA PHE A 366 1.07 22.36 -10.48
C PHE A 366 0.25 21.94 -9.27
N TYR A 367 0.11 22.79 -8.25
CA TYR A 367 -0.83 22.55 -7.15
C TYR A 367 -2.28 22.57 -7.61
N ALA A 368 -2.64 23.44 -8.56
CA ALA A 368 -3.98 23.44 -9.14
C ALA A 368 -4.25 22.16 -9.95
N ILE A 369 -3.29 21.71 -10.77
CA ILE A 369 -3.40 20.45 -11.53
C ILE A 369 -3.48 19.24 -10.58
N ARG A 370 -2.67 19.22 -9.52
CA ARG A 370 -2.73 18.20 -8.47
C ARG A 370 -4.11 18.15 -7.82
N LEU A 371 -4.67 19.30 -7.46
CA LEU A 371 -6.01 19.40 -6.87
C LEU A 371 -7.06 18.85 -7.83
N LEU A 372 -7.01 19.23 -9.11
CA LEU A 372 -7.91 18.71 -10.14
C LEU A 372 -7.81 17.18 -10.26
N GLY A 373 -6.59 16.63 -10.31
CA GLY A 373 -6.35 15.20 -10.30
C GLY A 373 -6.95 14.51 -9.07
N GLY A 374 -6.76 15.09 -7.88
CA GLY A 374 -7.36 14.63 -6.63
C GLY A 374 -8.88 14.66 -6.62
N VAL A 375 -9.50 15.71 -7.16
CA VAL A 375 -10.97 15.84 -7.28
C VAL A 375 -11.54 14.76 -8.20
N LEU A 376 -10.87 14.47 -9.32
CA LEU A 376 -11.27 13.37 -10.20
C LEU A 376 -11.22 12.03 -9.46
N ILE A 377 -10.13 11.74 -8.75
CA ILE A 377 -10.00 10.50 -7.96
C ILE A 377 -11.13 10.40 -6.93
N LEU A 378 -11.42 11.48 -6.21
CA LEU A 378 -12.50 11.52 -5.23
C LEU A 378 -13.88 11.31 -5.90
N ALA A 379 -14.13 11.92 -7.06
CA ALA A 379 -15.34 11.68 -7.83
C ALA A 379 -15.48 10.20 -8.23
N GLY A 380 -14.38 9.56 -8.63
CA GLY A 380 -14.32 8.11 -8.88
C GLY A 380 -14.73 7.30 -7.65
N MET A 381 -14.25 7.67 -6.46
CA MET A 381 -14.64 7.00 -5.21
C MET A 381 -16.13 7.16 -4.88
N PHE A 382 -16.75 8.30 -5.23
CA PHE A 382 -18.22 8.45 -5.11
C PHE A 382 -18.98 7.55 -6.09
N VAL A 383 -18.48 7.39 -7.33
CA VAL A 383 -19.04 6.41 -8.28
C VAL A 383 -18.95 4.99 -7.72
N MET A 384 -17.82 4.63 -7.10
CA MET A 384 -17.68 3.35 -6.40
C MET A 384 -18.67 3.19 -5.26
N ALA A 385 -18.75 4.19 -4.37
CA ALA A 385 -19.65 4.17 -3.22
C ALA A 385 -21.11 3.97 -3.65
N TRP A 386 -21.56 4.67 -4.69
CA TRP A 386 -22.88 4.48 -5.27
C TRP A 386 -23.09 3.07 -5.83
N ASN A 387 -22.14 2.56 -6.62
CA ASN A 387 -22.25 1.22 -7.21
C ASN A 387 -22.28 0.13 -6.13
N VAL A 388 -21.44 0.25 -5.10
CA VAL A 388 -21.43 -0.63 -3.93
C VAL A 388 -22.76 -0.53 -3.17
N TYR A 389 -23.25 0.67 -2.88
CA TYR A 389 -24.54 0.87 -2.22
C TYR A 389 -25.68 0.17 -2.97
N ARG A 390 -25.79 0.36 -4.29
CA ARG A 390 -26.79 -0.33 -5.11
C ARG A 390 -26.62 -1.84 -5.13
N THR A 391 -25.38 -2.32 -5.10
CA THR A 391 -25.04 -3.75 -4.98
C THR A 391 -25.35 -4.33 -3.60
N VAL A 392 -25.50 -3.53 -2.55
CA VAL A 392 -25.85 -4.04 -1.22
C VAL A 392 -27.35 -3.88 -0.96
N ALA A 393 -27.96 -2.79 -1.44
CA ALA A 393 -29.34 -2.41 -1.14
C ALA A 393 -30.41 -3.22 -1.87
N GLN A 394 -30.13 -3.80 -3.05
CA GLN A 394 -31.16 -4.60 -3.73
C GLN A 394 -31.51 -5.85 -2.90
N ARG A 395 -32.80 -6.13 -2.69
CA ARG A 395 -33.23 -7.44 -2.15
C ARG A 395 -33.28 -8.41 -3.33
N ALA A 396 -32.40 -9.40 -3.36
CA ALA A 396 -32.42 -10.47 -4.35
C ALA A 396 -31.91 -11.76 -3.70
N ASP A 397 -32.37 -12.90 -4.24
CA ASP A 397 -32.12 -14.25 -3.73
C ASP A 397 -30.62 -14.46 -3.49
N MET A 398 -30.27 -14.68 -2.23
CA MET A 398 -28.90 -14.99 -1.85
C MET A 398 -28.51 -16.30 -2.53
N LEU A 399 -27.45 -16.27 -3.33
CA LEU A 399 -26.91 -17.52 -3.87
C LEU A 399 -26.40 -18.37 -2.71
N ASP A 400 -26.79 -19.64 -2.67
CA ASP A 400 -26.14 -20.63 -1.82
C ASP A 400 -24.68 -20.78 -2.27
N VAL A 401 -23.77 -20.12 -1.55
CA VAL A 401 -22.34 -20.22 -1.83
C VAL A 401 -21.81 -21.51 -1.21
N ALA A 402 -21.75 -22.57 -2.01
CA ALA A 402 -21.12 -23.82 -1.61
C ALA A 402 -19.67 -23.59 -1.17
N ILE A 403 -19.30 -24.17 -0.02
CA ILE A 403 -17.91 -24.15 0.47
C ILE A 403 -17.08 -24.97 -0.51
N PRO A 404 -16.08 -24.38 -1.22
CA PRO A 404 -15.25 -25.14 -2.14
C PRO A 404 -14.53 -26.24 -1.36
N GLN A 405 -14.76 -27.50 -1.71
CA GLN A 405 -13.98 -28.60 -1.15
C GLN A 405 -12.55 -28.53 -1.71
N PRO A 406 -11.52 -28.87 -0.91
CA PRO A 406 -10.17 -29.02 -1.44
C PRO A 406 -10.20 -30.01 -2.61
N ALA A 407 -9.51 -29.69 -3.71
CA ALA A 407 -9.26 -30.69 -4.75
C ALA A 407 -8.53 -31.88 -4.10
N ALA A 408 -8.95 -33.11 -4.40
CA ALA A 408 -8.25 -34.30 -3.93
C ALA A 408 -6.79 -34.19 -4.37
N GLN A 409 -5.86 -34.24 -3.42
CA GLN A 409 -4.43 -34.26 -3.77
C GLN A 409 -4.18 -35.57 -4.53
N PRO A 410 -3.51 -35.53 -5.70
CA PRO A 410 -2.96 -36.76 -6.26
C PRO A 410 -2.07 -37.41 -5.20
N ALA A 411 -2.24 -38.72 -5.00
CA ALA A 411 -1.59 -39.50 -3.96
C ALA A 411 -0.05 -39.40 -4.02
#